data_AF-A0A7W6PQX3-F1
#
_entry.id   AF-A0A7W6PQX3-F1
#
_cell.length_a   1.000
_cell.length_b   1.000
_cell.length_c   1.000
_cell.angle_alpha   90.00
_cell.angle_beta   90.00
_cell.angle_gamma   90.00
#
_symmetry.space_group_name_H-M   'P 1'
#
loop_
_entity.id
_entity.type
_entity.pdbx_description
1 polymer ?
#
loop_
_entity_poly.entity_id
_entity_poly.type
_entity_poly.pdbx_seq_one_letter_code
_entity_poly.pdbx_strand_id
1 'polypeptide(L)'
;MSLNHTDEKLVRMANQIATFFLSQPEEVRVDGVATHINKFWEPRMRRRFFEMIDQGIGGFLPLVVQASSKIKRPNAATTNAVGLGQDAAHGAPGGRGPIAGESLSEPSIPAGST
;
A
#
# COMPACT_ATOMS: atom_id res chain seq x y z
N MET A 1 -0.02 -12.31 22.76
CA MET A 1 0.85 -11.11 22.75
C MET A 1 0.11 -9.98 22.09
N SER A 2 0.05 -8.79 22.72
CA SER A 2 -0.49 -7.59 22.06
C SER A 2 0.46 -7.12 20.97
N LEU A 3 -0.08 -6.76 19.80
CA LEU A 3 0.66 -6.01 18.80
C LEU A 3 0.93 -4.61 19.38
N ASN A 4 2.14 -4.08 19.19
CA ASN A 4 2.37 -2.67 19.46
C ASN A 4 1.86 -1.83 18.27
N HIS A 5 1.69 -0.52 18.45
CA HIS A 5 1.18 0.36 17.39
C HIS A 5 2.01 0.30 16.10
N THR A 6 3.32 0.06 16.21
CA THR A 6 4.21 -0.11 15.07
C THR A 6 3.91 -1.37 14.26
N ASP A 7 3.63 -2.48 14.94
CA ASP A 7 3.29 -3.76 14.34
C ASP A 7 1.94 -3.69 13.62
N GLU A 8 0.94 -3.07 14.24
CA GLU A 8 -0.37 -2.84 13.62
C GLU A 8 -0.26 -1.98 12.36
N LYS A 9 0.63 -0.97 12.38
CA LYS A 9 0.92 -0.15 11.20
C LYS A 9 1.58 -0.97 10.10
N LEU A 10 2.56 -1.82 10.43
CA LEU A 10 3.20 -2.72 9.47
C LEU A 10 2.21 -3.68 8.80
N VAL A 11 1.32 -4.28 9.60
CA VAL A 11 0.22 -5.11 9.10
C VAL A 11 -0.65 -4.32 8.12
N ARG A 12 -1.11 -3.13 8.52
CA ARG A 12 -1.97 -2.30 7.66
C ARG A 12 -1.29 -1.97 6.34
N MET A 13 -0.03 -1.55 6.37
CA MET A 13 0.73 -1.24 5.15
C MET A 13 0.88 -2.46 4.24
N ALA A 14 1.22 -3.63 4.79
CA ALA A 14 1.33 -4.86 4.01
C ALA A 14 0.00 -5.23 3.34
N ASN A 15 -1.09 -5.13 4.09
CA ASN A 15 -2.43 -5.43 3.59
C ASN A 15 -2.88 -4.42 2.54
N GLN A 16 -2.56 -3.13 2.68
CA GLN A 16 -2.84 -2.11 1.66
C GLN A 16 -2.11 -2.39 0.34
N ILE A 17 -0.84 -2.79 0.40
CA ILE A 17 -0.07 -3.18 -0.78
C ILE A 17 -0.73 -4.39 -1.45
N ALA A 18 -1.08 -5.42 -0.69
CA ALA A 18 -1.78 -6.58 -1.23
C ALA A 18 -3.12 -6.23 -1.88
N THR A 19 -3.94 -5.39 -1.23
CA THR A 19 -5.22 -4.92 -1.79
C THR A 19 -5.04 -4.18 -3.11
N PHE A 20 -4.00 -3.35 -3.25
CA PHE A 20 -3.69 -2.69 -4.52
C PHE A 20 -3.44 -3.71 -5.64
N PHE A 21 -2.66 -4.76 -5.35
CA PHE A 21 -2.35 -5.81 -6.31
C PHE A 21 -3.53 -6.76 -6.60
N LEU A 22 -4.62 -6.76 -5.82
CA LEU A 22 -5.82 -7.55 -6.16
C LEU A 22 -6.46 -7.13 -7.49
N SER A 23 -6.27 -5.88 -7.91
CA SER A 23 -6.73 -5.37 -9.22
C SER A 23 -5.91 -5.88 -10.41
N GLN A 24 -4.72 -6.42 -10.16
CA GLN A 24 -3.80 -6.92 -11.18
C GLN A 24 -4.10 -8.39 -11.53
N PRO A 25 -3.55 -8.94 -12.63
CA PRO A 25 -3.65 -10.37 -12.94
C PRO A 25 -3.04 -11.25 -11.83
N GLU A 26 -3.67 -12.40 -11.54
CA GLU A 26 -3.30 -13.28 -10.42
C GLU A 26 -1.82 -13.71 -10.45
N GLU A 27 -1.32 -14.02 -11.64
CA GLU A 27 0.06 -14.42 -11.92
C GLU A 27 1.12 -13.41 -11.45
N VAL A 28 0.80 -12.10 -11.47
CA VAL A 28 1.74 -11.04 -11.07
C VAL A 28 1.52 -10.53 -9.65
N ARG A 29 0.40 -10.85 -8.99
CA ARG A 29 0.07 -10.26 -7.67
C ARG A 29 1.12 -10.59 -6.61
N VAL A 30 1.46 -11.88 -6.50
CA VAL A 30 2.42 -12.38 -5.50
C VAL A 30 3.79 -11.75 -5.72
N ASP A 31 4.23 -11.70 -6.98
CA ASP A 31 5.53 -11.15 -7.35
C ASP A 31 5.58 -9.63 -7.16
N GLY A 32 4.51 -8.93 -7.51
CA GLY A 32 4.36 -7.49 -7.34
C GLY A 32 4.41 -7.06 -5.87
N VAL A 33 3.67 -7.77 -4.99
CA VAL A 33 3.71 -7.52 -3.53
C VAL A 33 5.11 -7.75 -2.97
N ALA A 34 5.74 -8.88 -3.31
CA ALA A 34 7.08 -9.21 -2.83
C ALA A 34 8.13 -8.19 -3.32
N THR A 35 8.05 -7.79 -4.59
CA THR A 35 8.93 -6.78 -5.19
C THR A 35 8.74 -5.43 -4.52
N HIS A 36 7.51 -5.00 -4.26
CA HIS A 36 7.23 -3.74 -3.58
C HIS A 36 7.82 -3.73 -2.17
N ILE A 37 7.59 -4.78 -1.38
CA ILE A 37 8.16 -4.87 -0.03
C ILE A 37 9.70 -4.89 -0.09
N ASN A 38 10.29 -5.65 -1.01
CA ASN A 38 11.75 -5.69 -1.15
C ASN A 38 12.37 -4.33 -1.52
N LYS A 39 11.68 -3.54 -2.36
CA LYS A 39 12.18 -2.24 -2.84
C LYS A 39 12.00 -1.10 -1.84
N PHE A 40 10.85 -1.06 -1.17
CA PHE A 40 10.45 0.09 -0.36
C PHE A 40 10.60 -0.12 1.14
N TRP A 41 10.74 -1.36 1.61
CA TRP A 41 10.88 -1.62 3.04
C TRP A 41 12.32 -1.76 3.48
N GLU A 42 12.64 -1.03 4.54
CA GLU A 42 13.93 -1.15 5.20
C GLU A 42 14.16 -2.55 5.79
N PRO A 43 15.43 -2.97 5.97
CA PRO A 43 15.77 -4.26 6.56
C PRO A 43 15.09 -4.53 7.91
N ARG A 44 14.96 -3.51 8.77
CA ARG A 44 14.32 -3.65 10.09
C ARG A 44 12.83 -3.94 9.99
N MET A 45 12.13 -3.27 9.08
CA MET A 45 10.71 -3.52 8.82
C MET A 45 10.48 -4.94 8.31
N ARG A 46 11.31 -5.39 7.35
CA ARG A 46 11.24 -6.76 6.82
C ARG A 46 11.52 -7.80 7.91
N ARG A 47 12.49 -7.58 8.78
CA ARG A 47 12.75 -8.47 9.92
C ARG A 47 11.52 -8.57 10.82
N ARG A 48 10.95 -7.43 11.23
CA ARG A 48 9.78 -7.43 12.12
C ARG A 48 8.55 -8.10 11.47
N PHE A 49 8.39 -7.89 10.17
CA PHE A 49 7.36 -8.56 9.37
C PHE A 49 7.48 -10.08 9.39
N PHE A 50 8.68 -10.61 9.18
CA PHE A 50 8.90 -12.05 9.28
C PHE A 50 8.70 -12.58 10.70
N GLU A 51 9.12 -11.84 11.73
CA GLU A 51 8.84 -12.22 13.13
C GLU A 51 7.34 -12.33 13.39
N MET A 52 6.53 -11.41 12.86
CA MET A 52 5.07 -11.45 13.02
C MET A 52 4.42 -12.62 12.26
N ILE A 53 4.89 -12.89 11.02
CA ILE A 53 4.42 -14.03 10.23
C ILE A 53 4.77 -15.35 10.91
N ASP A 54 6.03 -15.51 11.36
CA ASP A 54 6.51 -16.74 12.00
C ASP A 54 5.80 -16.98 13.35
N GLN A 55 5.37 -15.90 14.03
CA GLN A 55 4.52 -15.98 15.25
C GLN A 55 3.02 -16.15 14.95
N GLY A 56 2.59 -16.04 13.70
CA GLY A 56 1.16 -16.09 13.33
C GLY A 56 0.33 -14.92 13.87
N ILE A 57 0.96 -13.77 14.13
CA ILE A 57 0.29 -12.57 14.67
C ILE A 57 0.12 -11.51 13.58
N GLY A 58 -0.93 -10.70 13.67
CA GLY A 58 -1.10 -9.51 12.81
C GLY A 58 -2.22 -9.59 11.77
N GLY A 59 -2.81 -10.75 11.45
CA GLY A 59 -3.93 -10.78 10.50
C GLY A 59 -3.55 -10.31 9.09
N PHE A 60 -2.43 -10.82 8.58
CA PHE A 60 -2.00 -10.58 7.20
C PHE A 60 -2.95 -11.24 6.19
N LEU A 61 -3.18 -10.57 5.07
CA LEU A 61 -3.94 -11.16 3.97
C LEU A 61 -3.21 -12.41 3.41
N PRO A 62 -3.94 -13.42 2.91
CA PRO A 62 -3.34 -14.62 2.32
C PRO A 62 -2.33 -14.31 1.20
N LEU A 63 -2.57 -13.23 0.44
CA LEU A 63 -1.66 -12.78 -0.61
C LEU A 63 -0.30 -12.31 -0.05
N VAL A 64 -0.31 -11.62 1.10
CA VAL A 64 0.91 -11.17 1.78
C VAL A 64 1.72 -12.37 2.29
N VAL A 65 1.03 -13.35 2.88
CA VAL A 65 1.66 -14.58 3.37
C VAL A 65 2.29 -15.36 2.21
N GLN A 66 1.61 -15.49 1.07
CA GLN A 66 2.18 -16.10 -0.13
C GLN A 66 3.39 -15.33 -0.67
N ALA A 67 3.32 -14.01 -0.69
CA ALA A 67 4.44 -13.15 -1.12
C ALA A 67 5.65 -13.27 -0.19
N SER A 68 5.46 -13.62 1.09
CA SER A 68 6.55 -13.76 2.06
C SER A 68 7.65 -14.75 1.61
N SER A 69 7.29 -15.79 0.87
CA SER A 69 8.23 -16.76 0.28
C SER A 69 9.18 -16.16 -0.76
N LYS A 70 8.83 -15.01 -1.35
CA LYS A 70 9.64 -14.28 -2.35
C LYS A 70 10.35 -13.04 -1.77
N ILE A 71 10.08 -12.68 -0.51
CA ILE A 71 10.69 -11.51 0.13
C ILE A 71 12.06 -11.90 0.70
N LYS A 72 13.08 -11.07 0.45
CA LYS A 72 14.44 -11.30 0.94
C LYS A 72 14.49 -11.06 2.46
N ARG A 73 14.74 -12.13 3.23
CA ARG A 73 15.00 -12.04 4.68
C ARG A 73 16.34 -11.33 4.90
N PRO A 74 16.36 -10.16 5.56
CA PRO A 74 17.62 -9.48 5.86
C PRO A 74 18.39 -10.25 6.94
N ASN A 75 19.68 -10.46 6.71
CA ASN A 75 20.57 -11.06 7.70
C ASN A 75 20.77 -10.09 8.87
N ALA A 76 20.90 -10.60 10.10
CA ALA A 76 20.82 -9.85 11.35
C ALA A 76 21.93 -8.78 11.55
N ALA A 77 22.91 -8.67 10.65
CA ALA A 77 24.15 -7.93 10.87
C ALA A 77 24.13 -6.43 10.50
N THR A 78 23.14 -5.90 9.79
CA THR A 78 23.14 -4.46 9.40
C THR A 78 22.25 -3.63 10.31
N THR A 79 22.82 -3.19 11.43
CA THR A 79 22.22 -2.25 12.37
C THR A 79 22.64 -0.83 11.99
N ASN A 80 21.72 0.01 11.52
CA ASN A 80 21.73 1.47 11.67
C ASN A 80 20.28 1.96 11.52
N ALA A 81 19.62 2.40 12.60
CA ALA A 81 19.30 3.79 12.95
C ALA A 81 18.54 4.44 11.77
N VAL A 82 17.21 4.62 11.79
CA VAL A 82 16.47 5.69 12.51
C VAL A 82 14.95 5.56 12.23
N GLY A 83 14.10 5.89 13.22
CA GLY A 83 12.76 6.50 13.09
C GLY A 83 11.69 5.90 12.17
N LEU A 84 10.78 5.08 12.72
CA LEU A 84 9.43 4.94 12.15
C LEU A 84 8.66 6.22 12.49
N GLY A 85 8.68 7.17 11.54
CA GLY A 85 8.13 8.53 11.64
C GLY A 85 6.81 8.62 12.40
N GLN A 86 6.85 9.39 13.50
CA GLN A 86 5.71 9.92 14.23
C GLN A 86 5.30 11.26 13.60
N ASP A 87 4.82 11.26 12.36
CA ASP A 87 4.43 12.52 11.68
C ASP A 87 3.45 12.37 10.49
N ALA A 88 2.90 11.18 10.20
CA ALA A 88 1.86 11.03 9.18
C ALA A 88 0.44 11.47 9.64
N ALA A 89 0.35 12.57 10.39
CA ALA A 89 -0.90 13.22 10.82
C ALA A 89 -1.30 14.41 9.93
N HIS A 90 -0.80 14.51 8.70
CA HIS A 90 -1.18 15.59 7.78
C HIS A 90 -1.65 15.05 6.42
N GLY A 91 -2.99 15.06 6.27
CA GLY A 91 -3.76 15.36 5.06
C GLY A 91 -3.30 14.76 3.72
N ALA A 92 -4.03 13.75 3.24
CA ALA A 92 -4.16 13.54 1.81
C ALA A 92 -5.01 14.69 1.22
N PRO A 93 -4.55 15.46 0.21
CA PRO A 93 -5.45 16.32 -0.53
C PRO A 93 -6.34 15.43 -1.41
N GLY A 94 -7.65 15.62 -1.25
CA GLY A 94 -8.68 14.85 -1.96
C GLY A 94 -8.53 14.92 -3.47
N GLY A 95 -8.43 13.74 -4.09
CA GLY A 95 -8.59 13.58 -5.53
C GLY A 95 -10.07 13.69 -5.90
N ARG A 96 -10.48 14.85 -6.42
CA ARG A 96 -11.71 14.97 -7.23
C ARG A 96 -11.39 14.56 -8.66
N GLY A 97 -11.90 13.41 -9.10
CA GLY A 97 -12.55 13.37 -10.43
C GLY A 97 -13.95 13.98 -10.31
N PRO A 98 -14.68 14.30 -11.38
CA PRO A 98 -14.51 13.86 -12.78
C PRO A 98 -14.47 15.04 -13.78
N ILE A 99 -14.07 14.81 -15.03
CA ILE A 99 -14.82 15.38 -16.15
C ILE A 99 -14.92 14.33 -17.26
N ALA A 100 -16.14 13.86 -17.44
CA ALA A 100 -16.55 13.14 -18.62
C ALA A 100 -16.40 14.08 -19.83
N GLY A 101 -15.88 13.54 -20.92
CA GLY A 101 -15.98 14.19 -22.21
C GLY A 101 -17.45 14.23 -22.61
N GLU A 102 -17.94 15.43 -22.91
CA GLU A 102 -19.05 15.58 -23.83
C GLU A 102 -18.71 16.68 -24.81
N SER A 103 -18.94 16.31 -26.06
CA SER A 103 -18.61 17.00 -27.27
C SER A 103 -19.82 17.83 -27.69
N LEU A 104 -19.53 18.86 -28.49
CA LEU A 104 -20.40 19.42 -29.52
C LEU A 104 -21.50 20.43 -29.13
N SER A 105 -21.40 21.55 -29.85
CA SER A 105 -22.50 22.35 -30.40
C SER A 105 -23.01 23.51 -29.56
N GLU A 106 -22.33 24.64 -29.74
CA GLU A 106 -22.97 25.95 -29.80
C GLU A 106 -23.95 25.99 -30.99
N PRO A 107 -25.20 26.44 -30.77
CA PRO A 107 -25.75 27.39 -31.73
C PRO A 107 -26.43 28.58 -31.07
N SER A 108 -26.15 29.73 -31.67
CA SER A 108 -26.87 31.01 -31.59
C SER A 108 -28.40 30.85 -31.67
N ILE A 109 -29.13 31.81 -31.07
CA ILE A 109 -30.18 32.68 -31.66
C ILE A 109 -30.99 33.38 -30.52
N PRO A 110 -31.52 34.60 -30.73
CA PRO A 110 -31.48 35.72 -29.77
C PRO A 110 -32.80 36.00 -29.04
N ALA A 111 -32.72 36.89 -28.04
CA ALA A 111 -33.89 37.45 -27.36
C ALA A 111 -34.64 38.46 -28.26
N GLY A 112 -35.94 38.24 -28.43
CA GLY A 112 -36.87 39.19 -29.04
C GLY A 112 -38.30 38.96 -28.56
N SER A 113 -38.92 40.05 -28.07
CA SER A 113 -40.36 40.31 -27.83
C SER A 113 -41.11 39.36 -26.89
N THR A 114 -41.93 39.83 -25.95
CA THR A 114 -42.94 40.90 -26.01
C THR A 114 -43.14 41.52 -24.64
#